data_AF-A0A9P1CQ60-F1
#
_entry.id   AF-A0A9P1CQ60-F1
#
_cell.length_a   1.000
_cell.length_b   1.000
_cell.length_c   1.000
_cell.angle_alpha   90.00
_cell.angle_beta   90.00
_cell.angle_gamma   90.00
#
_symmetry.space_group_name_H-M   'P 1'
#
loop_
_entity.id
_entity.type
_entity.pdbx_description
1 polymer ?
#
loop_
_entity_poly.entity_id
_entity_poly.type
_entity_poly.pdbx_seq_one_letter_code
_entity_poly.pdbx_strand_id
1 'polypeptide(L)'
;MDAFRPHVIVGASKGGVYIIGLWRRGYWRGPTVLINAHPTCRQLPQESNVAIAVGSNDEVYPISRHDLEAMLNTGGMNKTFLYFTCDSGRLPSGQISRQGDTHNQESLLHHDVLPRLIDSVLCPEGPEMHFIRTWKERLSIERNNAELWLGFSPEQIMRLWSTNGHGQHLFDVHPGTEEYRMVSACFKALPMEQQAYILSPPETWYPVRALRIQRVENGPQGDASWKPYYKSLVRSLEDQGVEFEAGTHTCWAFHGCNNEALESIINNPLSGFQPLASGSRSTTLWGSGTYFARDAKYVADGGFCGTPDMNGSRRMLMCLLIMGMPCLGDPSHKGVLPFRHKPPHRYHSSVDCLASPEVMVIQQSGAAMPAYVITFA
;
A
#
# COMPACT_ATOMS: atom_id res chain seq x y z
N MET A 1 -10.41 -26.55 33.86
CA MET A 1 -10.33 -25.95 32.50
C MET A 1 -8.88 -25.84 32.02
N ASP A 2 -7.91 -26.49 32.68
CA ASP A 2 -6.49 -26.31 32.38
C ASP A 2 -5.97 -27.04 31.13
N ALA A 3 -6.80 -27.88 30.49
CA ALA A 3 -6.39 -28.69 29.35
C ALA A 3 -6.55 -28.00 27.98
N PHE A 4 -7.39 -26.96 27.87
CA PHE A 4 -7.62 -26.27 26.59
C PHE A 4 -7.07 -24.84 26.64
N ARG A 5 -5.91 -24.64 26.03
CA ARG A 5 -5.19 -23.36 25.97
C ARG A 5 -4.99 -22.95 24.51
N PRO A 6 -6.04 -22.47 23.82
CA PRO A 6 -5.90 -22.04 22.44
C PRO A 6 -4.92 -20.86 22.36
N HIS A 7 -4.14 -20.78 21.28
CA HIS A 7 -3.29 -19.62 21.01
C HIS A 7 -4.08 -18.45 20.43
N VAL A 8 -5.13 -18.75 19.66
CA VAL A 8 -6.05 -17.78 19.05
C VAL A 8 -7.48 -18.28 19.23
N ILE A 9 -8.41 -17.37 19.47
CA ILE A 9 -9.84 -17.64 19.31
C ILE A 9 -10.35 -16.89 18.08
N VAL A 10 -10.97 -17.63 17.16
CA VAL A 10 -11.65 -17.07 15.99
C VAL A 10 -13.16 -17.17 16.22
N GLY A 11 -13.88 -16.07 16.02
CA GLY A 11 -15.34 -16.05 16.09
C GLY A 11 -15.95 -15.41 14.87
N ALA A 12 -16.86 -16.11 14.23
CA ALA A 12 -17.62 -15.60 13.10
C ALA A 12 -19.07 -15.33 13.50
N SER A 13 -19.60 -14.18 13.09
CA SER A 13 -21.02 -13.82 13.24
C SER A 13 -21.52 -14.00 14.69
N LYS A 14 -22.57 -14.80 14.92
CA LYS A 14 -23.11 -15.15 16.24
C LYS A 14 -22.07 -15.72 17.21
N GLY A 15 -21.00 -16.34 16.70
CA GLY A 15 -19.85 -16.81 17.48
C GLY A 15 -19.18 -15.69 18.29
N GLY A 16 -19.20 -14.45 17.78
CA GLY A 16 -18.63 -13.28 18.46
C GLY A 16 -19.27 -13.00 19.82
N VAL A 17 -20.55 -13.35 20.04
CA VAL A 17 -21.23 -13.18 21.33
C VAL A 17 -20.52 -13.94 22.45
N TYR A 18 -20.05 -15.15 22.16
CA TYR A 18 -19.36 -15.98 23.14
C TYR A 18 -18.00 -15.39 23.50
N ILE A 19 -17.26 -14.90 22.49
CA ILE A 19 -15.95 -14.25 22.70
C ILE A 19 -16.09 -13.01 23.58
N ILE A 20 -17.08 -12.16 23.31
CA ILE A 20 -17.37 -10.98 24.14
C ILE A 20 -17.70 -11.42 25.58
N GLY A 21 -18.45 -12.52 25.74
CA GLY A 21 -18.73 -13.12 27.04
C GLY A 21 -17.46 -13.60 27.78
N LEU A 22 -16.51 -14.22 27.06
CA LEU A 22 -15.22 -14.63 27.60
C LEU A 22 -14.39 -13.41 28.04
N TRP A 23 -14.37 -12.35 27.23
CA TRP A 23 -13.69 -11.10 27.59
C TRP A 23 -14.32 -10.45 28.83
N ARG A 24 -15.64 -10.34 28.91
CA ARG A 24 -16.31 -9.72 30.06
C ARG A 24 -16.08 -10.47 31.37
N ARG A 25 -15.99 -11.80 31.32
CA ARG A 25 -15.72 -12.66 32.47
C ARG A 25 -14.23 -12.82 32.80
N GLY A 26 -13.34 -12.27 31.97
CA GLY A 26 -11.89 -12.42 32.13
C GLY A 26 -11.36 -13.82 31.82
N TYR A 27 -12.14 -14.66 31.16
CA TYR A 27 -11.73 -16.02 30.77
C TYR A 27 -10.86 -16.05 29.51
N TRP A 28 -10.83 -14.96 28.76
CA TRP A 28 -9.95 -14.80 27.61
C TRP A 28 -9.39 -13.38 27.55
N ARG A 29 -8.09 -13.28 27.30
CA ARG A 29 -7.34 -12.03 27.04
C ARG A 29 -6.31 -12.22 25.92
N GLY A 30 -6.38 -13.35 25.21
CA GLY A 30 -5.42 -13.69 24.16
C GLY A 30 -5.82 -13.18 22.77
N PRO A 31 -4.97 -13.48 21.77
CA PRO A 31 -5.18 -13.17 20.36
C PRO A 31 -6.56 -13.56 19.83
N THR A 32 -7.23 -12.66 19.11
CA THR A 32 -8.60 -12.89 18.65
C THR A 32 -8.83 -12.40 17.24
N VAL A 33 -9.46 -13.22 16.40
CA VAL A 33 -9.99 -12.78 15.10
C VAL A 33 -11.51 -12.79 15.14
N LEU A 34 -12.14 -11.68 14.77
CA LEU A 34 -13.59 -11.56 14.63
C LEU A 34 -13.95 -11.41 13.16
N ILE A 35 -14.80 -12.29 12.63
CA ILE A 35 -15.37 -12.19 11.28
C ILE A 35 -16.82 -11.74 11.45
N ASN A 36 -17.16 -10.54 10.95
CA ASN A 36 -18.43 -9.86 11.21
C ASN A 36 -18.70 -9.77 12.72
N ALA A 37 -17.97 -8.88 13.40
CA ALA A 37 -18.11 -8.68 14.84
C ALA A 37 -19.59 -8.47 15.21
N HIS A 38 -20.10 -9.30 16.12
CA HIS A 38 -21.51 -9.24 16.52
C HIS A 38 -21.85 -7.82 17.06
N PRO A 39 -23.06 -7.27 16.81
CA PRO A 39 -23.43 -5.91 17.22
C PRO A 39 -23.37 -5.59 18.72
N THR A 40 -23.21 -6.61 19.57
CA THR A 40 -22.97 -6.44 21.01
C THR A 40 -21.51 -6.15 21.35
N CYS A 41 -20.59 -6.31 20.39
CA CYS A 41 -19.21 -5.88 20.48
C CYS A 41 -19.17 -4.37 20.37
N ARG A 42 -18.99 -3.68 21.49
CA ARG A 42 -18.89 -2.22 21.54
C ARG A 42 -17.50 -1.73 21.94
N GLN A 43 -16.70 -2.63 22.51
CA GLN A 43 -15.36 -2.34 23.01
C GLN A 43 -14.47 -3.56 22.83
N LEU A 44 -13.20 -3.32 22.55
CA LEU A 44 -12.15 -4.33 22.45
C LEU A 44 -11.28 -4.30 23.71
N PRO A 45 -10.77 -5.46 24.17
CA PRO A 45 -9.84 -5.51 25.29
C PRO A 45 -8.52 -4.78 24.96
N GLN A 46 -8.01 -3.99 25.93
CA GLN A 46 -6.77 -3.22 25.78
C GLN A 46 -5.52 -4.11 25.66
N GLU A 47 -5.50 -5.26 26.33
CA GLU A 47 -4.31 -6.12 26.41
C GLU A 47 -4.16 -7.07 25.22
N SER A 48 -5.24 -7.34 24.48
CA SER A 48 -5.29 -8.40 23.48
C SER A 48 -5.04 -7.88 22.08
N ASN A 49 -4.34 -8.66 21.28
CA ASN A 49 -4.28 -8.45 19.84
C ASN A 49 -5.62 -8.89 19.22
N VAL A 50 -6.29 -7.98 18.50
CA VAL A 50 -7.60 -8.24 17.88
C VAL A 50 -7.61 -7.80 16.43
N ALA A 51 -7.90 -8.73 15.52
CA ALA A 51 -8.20 -8.40 14.13
C ALA A 51 -9.70 -8.56 13.89
N ILE A 52 -10.31 -7.62 13.16
CA ILE A 52 -11.71 -7.68 12.77
C ILE A 52 -11.78 -7.63 11.25
N ALA A 53 -12.44 -8.60 10.65
CA ALA A 53 -12.75 -8.63 9.24
C ALA A 53 -14.23 -8.27 9.02
N VAL A 54 -14.52 -7.29 8.16
CA VAL A 54 -15.89 -6.84 7.81
C VAL A 54 -15.94 -6.37 6.36
N GLY A 55 -17.02 -6.69 5.66
CA GLY A 55 -17.31 -6.11 4.34
C GLY A 55 -18.32 -4.99 4.39
N SER A 56 -18.20 -4.00 3.49
CA SER A 56 -19.14 -2.89 3.38
C SER A 56 -20.55 -3.31 2.99
N ASN A 57 -20.72 -4.51 2.45
CA ASN A 57 -21.97 -5.05 1.96
C ASN A 57 -22.57 -6.10 2.91
N ASP A 58 -22.10 -6.20 4.16
CA ASP A 58 -22.71 -7.06 5.18
C ASP A 58 -24.17 -6.66 5.44
N GLU A 59 -25.07 -7.54 5.03
CA GLU A 59 -26.51 -7.40 5.10
C GLU A 59 -27.11 -7.87 6.44
N VAL A 60 -26.34 -8.56 7.28
CA VAL A 60 -26.79 -9.14 8.55
C VAL A 60 -26.40 -8.25 9.73
N TYR A 61 -25.15 -7.78 9.76
CA TYR A 61 -24.63 -6.85 10.77
C TYR A 61 -24.13 -5.56 10.14
N PRO A 62 -25.02 -4.78 9.48
CA PRO A 62 -24.62 -3.54 8.82
C PRO A 62 -24.04 -2.55 9.84
N ILE A 63 -22.84 -2.06 9.55
CA ILE A 63 -22.11 -1.11 10.38
C ILE A 63 -21.25 -0.22 9.49
N SER A 64 -21.18 1.08 9.83
CA SER A 64 -20.35 2.00 9.06
C SER A 64 -18.86 1.77 9.33
N ARG A 65 -18.00 2.06 8.35
CA ARG A 65 -16.54 2.06 8.54
C ARG A 65 -16.12 2.96 9.71
N HIS A 66 -16.78 4.11 9.85
CA HIS A 66 -16.52 5.05 10.95
C HIS A 66 -16.77 4.43 12.33
N ASP A 67 -17.90 3.72 12.49
CA ASP A 67 -18.24 3.06 13.76
C ASP A 67 -17.30 1.88 14.06
N LEU A 68 -16.86 1.16 13.03
CA LEU A 68 -15.83 0.13 13.16
C LEU A 68 -14.52 0.75 13.66
N GLU A 69 -14.01 1.78 13.00
CA GLU A 69 -12.79 2.49 13.41
C GLU A 69 -12.91 3.04 14.84
N ALA A 70 -14.07 3.58 15.23
CA ALA A 70 -14.34 4.00 16.60
C ALA A 70 -14.30 2.83 17.60
N MET A 71 -14.82 1.65 17.24
CA MET A 71 -14.70 0.44 18.05
C MET A 71 -13.23 -0.03 18.15
N LEU A 72 -12.46 -0.01 17.06
CA LEU A 72 -11.04 -0.37 17.07
C LEU A 72 -10.25 0.52 18.06
N ASN A 73 -10.57 1.81 18.11
CA ASN A 73 -9.97 2.78 19.04
C ASN A 73 -10.22 2.52 20.54
N THR A 74 -11.11 1.59 20.87
CA THR A 74 -11.33 1.15 22.25
C THR A 74 -10.36 0.06 22.71
N GLY A 75 -9.62 -0.56 21.78
CA GLY A 75 -8.57 -1.53 22.10
C GLY A 75 -7.21 -0.88 22.36
N GLY A 76 -6.19 -1.71 22.56
CA GLY A 76 -4.84 -1.25 22.83
C GLY A 76 -4.15 -0.66 21.60
N MET A 77 -3.26 0.31 21.83
CA MET A 77 -2.45 0.91 20.76
C MET A 77 -1.61 -0.16 20.06
N ASN A 78 -1.60 -0.15 18.71
CA ASN A 78 -0.96 -1.15 17.85
C ASN A 78 -1.48 -2.59 18.01
N LYS A 79 -2.47 -2.84 18.87
CA LYS A 79 -3.00 -4.20 19.13
C LYS A 79 -4.24 -4.52 18.32
N THR A 80 -4.76 -3.59 17.54
CA THR A 80 -6.02 -3.79 16.80
C THR A 80 -5.85 -3.56 15.32
N PHE A 81 -6.52 -4.37 14.50
CA PHE A 81 -6.53 -4.21 13.04
C PHE A 81 -7.93 -4.40 12.48
N LEU A 82 -8.31 -3.54 11.52
CA LEU A 82 -9.54 -3.67 10.76
C LEU A 82 -9.20 -4.06 9.33
N TYR A 83 -9.53 -5.30 8.97
CA TYR A 83 -9.59 -5.73 7.59
C TYR A 83 -10.98 -5.41 7.02
N PHE A 84 -11.09 -4.24 6.40
CA PHE A 84 -12.33 -3.78 5.76
C PHE A 84 -12.26 -3.97 4.25
N THR A 85 -13.32 -4.52 3.64
CA THR A 85 -13.49 -4.56 2.18
C THR A 85 -14.60 -3.62 1.76
N CYS A 86 -14.39 -2.87 0.68
CA CYS A 86 -15.38 -1.91 0.19
C CYS A 86 -15.49 -1.90 -1.33
N ASP A 87 -16.64 -1.42 -1.81
CA ASP A 87 -16.83 -1.18 -3.23
C ASP A 87 -15.90 -0.06 -3.70
N SER A 88 -15.19 -0.27 -4.81
CA SER A 88 -14.34 0.76 -5.42
C SER A 88 -15.12 1.92 -6.03
N GLY A 89 -16.46 1.81 -6.11
CA GLY A 89 -17.25 2.58 -7.07
C GLY A 89 -16.99 2.12 -8.51
N ARG A 90 -17.49 2.90 -9.48
CA ARG A 90 -17.35 2.61 -10.92
C ARG A 90 -16.20 3.40 -11.52
N LEU A 91 -15.32 2.70 -12.22
CA LEU A 91 -14.33 3.30 -13.11
C LEU A 91 -15.02 3.94 -14.33
N PRO A 92 -14.36 4.84 -15.07
CA PRO A 92 -14.90 5.40 -16.32
C PRO A 92 -15.29 4.34 -17.37
N SER A 93 -14.65 3.18 -17.33
CA SER A 93 -15.00 2.01 -18.16
C SER A 93 -16.32 1.33 -17.78
N GLY A 94 -16.93 1.73 -16.65
CA GLY A 94 -18.08 1.07 -16.04
C GLY A 94 -17.72 -0.11 -15.15
N GLN A 95 -16.44 -0.54 -15.13
CA GLN A 95 -15.95 -1.62 -14.28
C GLN A 95 -16.05 -1.26 -12.80
N ILE A 96 -16.45 -2.23 -11.97
CA ILE A 96 -16.23 -2.22 -10.52
C ILE A 96 -14.98 -3.06 -10.26
N SER A 97 -13.91 -2.43 -9.77
CA SER A 97 -12.61 -3.09 -9.57
C SER A 97 -12.52 -3.84 -8.25
N ARG A 98 -13.14 -3.31 -7.18
CA ARG A 98 -13.21 -3.97 -5.87
C ARG A 98 -14.65 -3.98 -5.43
N GLN A 99 -15.08 -5.10 -4.85
CA GLN A 99 -16.40 -5.26 -4.28
C GLN A 99 -16.25 -5.56 -2.79
N GLY A 100 -17.03 -4.86 -1.96
CA GLY A 100 -17.09 -5.13 -0.53
C GLY A 100 -17.76 -6.47 -0.27
N ASP A 101 -17.25 -7.22 0.71
CA ASP A 101 -17.83 -8.50 1.09
C ASP A 101 -19.25 -8.33 1.63
N THR A 102 -20.05 -9.37 1.43
CA THR A 102 -21.32 -9.59 2.13
C THR A 102 -21.07 -10.24 3.49
N HIS A 103 -22.12 -10.64 4.20
CA HIS A 103 -21.95 -11.36 5.47
C HIS A 103 -21.13 -12.65 5.30
N ASN A 104 -21.18 -13.29 4.14
CA ASN A 104 -20.20 -14.32 3.79
C ASN A 104 -19.00 -13.65 3.11
N GLN A 105 -17.90 -13.54 3.84
CA GLN A 105 -16.71 -12.83 3.38
C GLN A 105 -15.88 -13.69 2.43
N GLU A 106 -16.09 -13.51 1.12
CA GLU A 106 -15.36 -14.21 0.07
C GLU A 106 -13.88 -13.82 0.08
N SER A 107 -13.56 -12.55 0.35
CA SER A 107 -12.17 -12.07 0.37
C SER A 107 -11.26 -12.84 1.34
N LEU A 108 -11.81 -13.44 2.39
CA LEU A 108 -11.06 -14.27 3.35
C LEU A 108 -10.49 -15.55 2.74
N LEU A 109 -11.05 -16.01 1.61
CA LEU A 109 -10.64 -17.21 0.90
C LEU A 109 -9.52 -16.96 -0.12
N HIS A 110 -9.19 -15.69 -0.36
CA HIS A 110 -8.18 -15.27 -1.32
C HIS A 110 -6.97 -14.67 -0.61
N HIS A 111 -5.82 -14.63 -1.30
CA HIS A 111 -4.59 -13.96 -0.84
C HIS A 111 -4.10 -14.38 0.56
N ASP A 112 -4.46 -15.60 0.99
CA ASP A 112 -4.24 -16.14 2.33
C ASP A 112 -4.73 -15.21 3.45
N VAL A 113 -5.79 -14.42 3.21
CA VAL A 113 -6.24 -13.39 4.15
C VAL A 113 -6.58 -13.98 5.53
N LEU A 114 -7.40 -15.03 5.61
CA LEU A 114 -7.76 -15.59 6.92
C LEU A 114 -6.54 -16.14 7.69
N PRO A 115 -5.66 -16.98 7.09
CA PRO A 115 -4.40 -17.37 7.73
C PRO A 115 -3.57 -16.17 8.19
N ARG A 116 -3.39 -15.16 7.35
CA ARG A 116 -2.61 -13.95 7.68
C ARG A 116 -3.24 -13.14 8.80
N LEU A 117 -4.57 -13.08 8.90
CA LEU A 117 -5.25 -12.44 10.03
C LEU A 117 -5.00 -13.21 11.34
N ILE A 118 -5.03 -14.53 11.30
CA ILE A 118 -4.72 -15.39 12.46
C ILE A 118 -3.27 -15.21 12.90
N ASP A 119 -2.33 -15.24 11.96
CA ASP A 119 -0.91 -15.03 12.25
C ASP A 119 -0.65 -13.63 12.79
N SER A 120 -1.30 -12.61 12.21
CA SER A 120 -1.14 -11.23 12.64
C SER A 120 -1.48 -10.98 14.11
N VAL A 121 -2.53 -11.63 14.64
CA VAL A 121 -2.89 -11.46 16.05
C VAL A 121 -1.97 -12.21 17.00
N LEU A 122 -1.24 -13.22 16.52
CA LEU A 122 -0.22 -13.94 17.30
C LEU A 122 1.08 -13.14 17.42
N CYS A 123 1.31 -12.19 16.52
CA CYS A 123 2.57 -11.47 16.42
C CYS A 123 2.73 -10.35 17.47
N PRO A 124 3.92 -10.19 18.08
CA PRO A 124 4.17 -9.20 19.13
C PRO A 124 4.13 -7.76 18.62
N GLU A 125 4.50 -7.50 17.36
CA GLU A 125 4.43 -6.19 16.71
C GLU A 125 2.99 -5.70 16.45
N GLY A 126 2.02 -6.58 16.64
CA GLY A 126 0.60 -6.27 16.48
C GLY A 126 0.04 -6.62 15.09
N PRO A 127 -1.29 -6.77 14.99
CA PRO A 127 -1.91 -7.35 13.81
C PRO A 127 -1.79 -6.48 12.56
N GLU A 128 -1.90 -5.16 12.69
CA GLU A 128 -1.82 -4.27 11.52
C GLU A 128 -0.43 -4.30 10.89
N MET A 129 0.61 -4.15 11.72
CA MET A 129 2.02 -4.19 11.29
C MET A 129 2.35 -5.49 10.57
N HIS A 130 2.00 -6.61 11.18
CA HIS A 130 2.25 -7.91 10.60
C HIS A 130 1.51 -8.08 9.26
N PHE A 131 0.23 -7.70 9.20
CA PHE A 131 -0.57 -7.88 8.00
C PHE A 131 -0.04 -7.06 6.81
N ILE A 132 0.43 -5.83 7.04
CA ILE A 132 1.07 -5.01 6.00
C ILE A 132 2.40 -5.63 5.55
N ARG A 133 3.22 -6.15 6.48
CA ARG A 133 4.51 -6.78 6.14
C ARG A 133 4.34 -7.93 5.14
N THR A 134 3.26 -8.69 5.25
CA THR A 134 2.98 -9.85 4.38
C THR A 134 2.60 -9.46 2.93
N TRP A 135 2.43 -8.17 2.60
CA TRP A 135 2.17 -7.74 1.22
C TRP A 135 3.27 -8.14 0.24
N LYS A 136 4.54 -8.13 0.68
CA LYS A 136 5.67 -8.55 -0.16
C LYS A 136 5.60 -10.02 -0.57
N GLU A 137 4.90 -10.86 0.19
CA GLU A 137 4.70 -12.27 -0.13
C GLU A 137 3.75 -12.46 -1.33
N ARG A 138 3.07 -11.39 -1.76
CA ARG A 138 2.21 -11.38 -2.95
C ARG A 138 2.96 -10.99 -4.23
N LEU A 139 4.24 -10.62 -4.11
CA LEU A 139 5.13 -10.34 -5.22
C LEU A 139 5.90 -11.59 -5.63
N SER A 140 6.20 -11.72 -6.92
CA SER A 140 7.03 -12.82 -7.41
C SER A 140 8.40 -12.84 -6.73
N ILE A 141 9.03 -14.01 -6.66
CA ILE A 141 10.36 -14.17 -6.08
C ILE A 141 11.38 -13.29 -6.82
N GLU A 142 11.28 -13.21 -8.15
CA GLU A 142 12.13 -12.38 -8.99
C GLU A 142 11.96 -10.89 -8.66
N ARG A 143 10.71 -10.45 -8.47
CA ARG A 143 10.41 -9.07 -8.08
C ARG A 143 10.98 -8.74 -6.71
N ASN A 144 10.75 -9.61 -5.73
CA ASN A 144 11.27 -9.43 -4.37
C ASN A 144 12.80 -9.36 -4.34
N ASN A 145 13.49 -10.24 -5.06
CA ASN A 145 14.94 -10.22 -5.15
C ASN A 145 15.46 -8.93 -5.80
N ALA A 146 14.77 -8.43 -6.83
CA ALA A 146 15.14 -7.20 -7.50
C ALA A 146 14.95 -5.96 -6.60
N GLU A 147 13.81 -5.86 -5.91
CA GLU A 147 13.56 -4.78 -4.96
C GLU A 147 14.55 -4.80 -3.78
N LEU A 148 14.85 -5.99 -3.25
CA LEU A 148 15.83 -6.15 -2.17
C LEU A 148 17.23 -5.68 -2.62
N TRP A 149 17.63 -5.99 -3.85
CA TRP A 149 18.89 -5.50 -4.40
C TRP A 149 18.87 -3.99 -4.62
N LEU A 150 17.77 -3.41 -5.11
CA LEU A 150 17.67 -1.95 -5.28
C LEU A 150 17.69 -1.22 -3.93
N GLY A 151 17.18 -1.86 -2.88
CA GLY A 151 17.04 -1.31 -1.55
C GLY A 151 15.68 -0.66 -1.33
N PHE A 152 15.32 -0.45 -0.06
CA PHE A 152 14.01 0.02 0.37
C PHE A 152 14.09 1.34 1.16
N SER A 153 15.25 2.00 1.18
CA SER A 153 15.41 3.31 1.80
C SER A 153 16.09 4.26 0.81
N PRO A 154 15.86 5.57 0.93
CA PRO A 154 16.55 6.54 0.08
C PRO A 154 18.07 6.39 0.17
N GLU A 155 18.63 6.17 1.36
CA GLU A 155 20.05 5.97 1.58
C GLU A 155 20.60 4.74 0.85
N GLN A 156 19.86 3.62 0.85
CA GLN A 156 20.25 2.43 0.10
C GLN A 156 20.22 2.65 -1.41
N ILE A 157 19.29 3.45 -1.93
CA ILE A 157 19.22 3.77 -3.36
C ILE A 157 20.36 4.70 -3.76
N MET A 158 20.67 5.69 -2.92
CA MET A 158 21.73 6.68 -3.17
C MET A 158 23.11 6.06 -3.34
N ARG A 159 23.35 4.81 -2.90
CA ARG A 159 24.62 4.10 -3.18
C ARG A 159 24.87 3.87 -4.67
N LEU A 160 23.81 3.93 -5.49
CA LEU A 160 23.87 3.78 -6.94
C LEU A 160 24.18 5.12 -7.64
N TRP A 161 24.13 6.24 -6.90
CA TRP A 161 24.35 7.56 -7.48
C TRP A 161 25.82 7.76 -7.86
N SER A 162 26.03 8.45 -8.97
CA SER A 162 27.34 8.70 -9.57
C SER A 162 27.88 10.10 -9.29
N THR A 163 27.01 11.08 -9.05
CA THR A 163 27.39 12.50 -8.84
C THR A 163 27.06 13.04 -7.46
N ASN A 164 26.58 12.17 -6.56
CA ASN A 164 25.96 12.57 -5.29
C ASN A 164 24.78 13.55 -5.46
N GLY A 165 24.17 13.59 -6.66
CA GLY A 165 22.99 14.41 -6.95
C GLY A 165 23.29 15.84 -7.38
N HIS A 166 24.50 16.12 -7.87
CA HIS A 166 24.88 17.42 -8.42
C HIS A 166 24.90 17.40 -9.97
N GLY A 167 24.46 18.50 -10.58
CA GLY A 167 24.51 18.69 -12.04
C GLY A 167 23.28 18.15 -12.77
N GLN A 168 23.50 17.35 -13.80
CA GLN A 168 22.44 16.65 -14.53
C GLN A 168 21.67 15.72 -13.59
N HIS A 169 20.35 15.59 -13.78
CA HIS A 169 19.51 14.75 -12.92
C HIS A 169 19.25 13.34 -13.45
N LEU A 170 19.47 13.06 -14.75
CA LEU A 170 19.14 11.78 -15.37
C LEU A 170 20.38 11.07 -15.89
N PHE A 171 20.69 9.87 -15.42
CA PHE A 171 21.89 9.13 -15.81
C PHE A 171 21.52 7.82 -16.49
N ASP A 172 22.07 7.56 -17.67
CA ASP A 172 21.84 6.29 -18.35
C ASP A 172 22.39 5.11 -17.54
N VAL A 173 21.54 4.14 -17.27
CA VAL A 173 21.93 2.87 -16.65
C VAL A 173 22.32 1.93 -17.78
N HIS A 174 23.57 1.50 -17.80
CA HIS A 174 24.09 0.69 -18.89
C HIS A 174 23.42 -0.71 -18.91
N PRO A 175 22.91 -1.21 -20.06
CA PRO A 175 22.15 -2.48 -20.13
C PRO A 175 22.87 -3.73 -19.61
N GLY A 176 24.20 -3.73 -19.64
CA GLY A 176 25.03 -4.83 -19.10
C GLY A 176 25.25 -4.80 -17.59
N THR A 177 24.64 -3.87 -16.86
CA THR A 177 24.81 -3.73 -15.40
C THR A 177 23.74 -4.49 -14.63
N GLU A 178 24.09 -4.84 -13.38
CA GLU A 178 23.14 -5.47 -12.46
C GLU A 178 21.96 -4.54 -12.14
N GLU A 179 22.20 -3.24 -11.99
CA GLU A 179 21.16 -2.23 -11.77
C GLU A 179 20.11 -2.25 -12.88
N TYR A 180 20.54 -2.25 -14.15
CA TYR A 180 19.61 -2.36 -15.28
C TYR A 180 18.79 -3.64 -15.22
N ARG A 181 19.44 -4.76 -14.86
CA ARG A 181 18.77 -6.07 -14.71
C ARG A 181 17.71 -6.04 -13.62
N MET A 182 17.98 -5.41 -12.47
CA MET A 182 17.03 -5.31 -11.35
C MET A 182 15.85 -4.41 -11.68
N VAL A 183 16.09 -3.22 -12.24
CA VAL A 183 15.00 -2.33 -12.66
C VAL A 183 14.14 -2.98 -13.75
N SER A 184 14.78 -3.68 -14.71
CA SER A 184 14.07 -4.42 -15.75
C SER A 184 13.25 -5.58 -15.19
N ALA A 185 13.77 -6.32 -14.20
CA ALA A 185 13.04 -7.39 -13.54
C ALA A 185 11.81 -6.83 -12.81
N CYS A 186 11.94 -5.70 -12.12
CA CYS A 186 10.79 -5.01 -11.53
C CYS A 186 9.78 -4.58 -12.59
N PHE A 187 10.22 -3.94 -13.67
CA PHE A 187 9.36 -3.48 -14.77
C PHE A 187 8.60 -4.62 -15.46
N LYS A 188 9.25 -5.77 -15.65
CA LYS A 188 8.66 -6.93 -16.34
C LYS A 188 7.84 -7.84 -15.44
N ALA A 189 7.94 -7.69 -14.13
CA ALA A 189 7.21 -8.52 -13.17
C ALA A 189 5.70 -8.47 -13.46
N LEU A 190 5.10 -9.65 -13.41
CA LEU A 190 3.65 -9.84 -13.45
C LEU A 190 3.18 -10.28 -12.05
N PRO A 191 1.92 -9.99 -11.71
CA PRO A 191 1.35 -10.40 -10.43
C PRO A 191 1.30 -11.93 -10.32
N MET A 192 1.50 -12.44 -9.11
CA MET A 192 1.30 -13.87 -8.81
C MET A 192 -0.18 -14.25 -8.75
N GLU A 193 -1.02 -13.28 -8.43
CA GLU A 193 -2.43 -13.45 -8.15
C GLU A 193 -3.27 -12.73 -9.19
N GLN A 194 -4.55 -13.09 -9.28
CA GLN A 194 -5.48 -12.41 -10.18
C GLN A 194 -5.60 -10.93 -9.83
N GLN A 195 -5.52 -10.07 -10.85
CA GLN A 195 -5.66 -8.62 -10.70
C GLN A 195 -7.14 -8.24 -10.56
N ALA A 196 -7.39 -7.23 -9.73
CA ALA A 196 -8.71 -6.63 -9.56
C ALA A 196 -9.11 -5.72 -10.73
N TYR A 197 -8.12 -5.12 -11.38
CA TYR A 197 -8.35 -4.24 -12.52
C TYR A 197 -8.33 -5.04 -13.82
N ILE A 198 -9.35 -4.85 -14.68
CA ILE A 198 -9.40 -5.56 -15.97
C ILE A 198 -8.38 -4.90 -16.88
N LEU A 199 -7.27 -5.61 -17.08
CA LEU A 199 -6.21 -5.24 -17.99
C LEU A 199 -6.25 -6.14 -19.23
N SER A 200 -5.41 -5.82 -20.22
CA SER A 200 -5.20 -6.76 -21.33
C SER A 200 -4.58 -8.08 -20.84
N PRO A 201 -4.71 -9.20 -21.58
CA PRO A 201 -4.12 -10.48 -21.17
C PRO A 201 -2.60 -10.38 -20.91
N PRO A 202 -2.01 -11.16 -19.97
CA PRO A 202 -0.58 -11.10 -19.66
C PRO A 202 0.35 -11.25 -20.87
N GLU A 203 -0.11 -11.97 -21.90
CA GLU A 203 0.61 -12.26 -23.13
C GLU A 203 0.97 -10.99 -23.92
N THR A 204 0.16 -9.94 -23.80
CA THR A 204 0.43 -8.64 -24.45
C THR A 204 1.62 -7.93 -23.82
N TRP A 205 1.96 -8.25 -22.57
CA TRP A 205 3.07 -7.64 -21.84
C TRP A 205 4.40 -8.31 -22.10
N TYR A 206 4.42 -9.60 -22.46
CA TYR A 206 5.66 -10.33 -22.76
C TYR A 206 6.56 -9.66 -23.80
N PRO A 207 6.08 -9.19 -24.97
CA PRO A 207 6.94 -8.57 -25.97
C PRO A 207 7.43 -7.17 -25.59
N VAL A 208 6.79 -6.48 -24.64
CA VAL A 208 7.16 -5.11 -24.23
C VAL A 208 8.54 -5.08 -23.60
N ARG A 209 9.40 -4.13 -23.99
CA ARG A 209 10.78 -4.05 -23.48
C ARG A 209 11.09 -2.68 -22.92
N ALA A 210 11.87 -2.65 -21.84
CA ALA A 210 12.59 -1.45 -21.47
C ALA A 210 13.63 -1.18 -22.57
N LEU A 211 13.49 -0.05 -23.27
CA LEU A 211 14.42 0.41 -24.31
C LEU A 211 15.56 1.20 -23.69
N ARG A 212 15.26 1.98 -22.65
CA ARG A 212 16.21 2.83 -21.93
C ARG A 212 15.79 2.97 -20.48
N ILE A 213 16.76 2.90 -19.58
CA ILE A 213 16.56 3.15 -18.14
C ILE A 213 17.50 4.26 -17.75
N GLN A 214 16.95 5.32 -17.17
CA GLN A 214 17.71 6.45 -16.65
C GLN A 214 17.47 6.55 -15.14
N ARG A 215 18.54 6.53 -14.35
CA ARG A 215 18.49 6.80 -12.92
C ARG A 215 18.31 8.29 -12.66
N VAL A 216 17.47 8.62 -11.70
CA VAL A 216 17.22 9.99 -11.24
C VAL A 216 18.14 10.29 -10.04
N GLU A 217 19.03 11.28 -10.20
CA GLU A 217 19.91 11.80 -9.15
C GLU A 217 19.65 13.30 -8.93
N ASN A 218 18.55 13.64 -8.28
CA ASN A 218 18.23 15.03 -7.93
C ASN A 218 18.46 15.26 -6.43
N GLY A 219 19.70 15.64 -6.08
CA GLY A 219 20.11 15.93 -4.70
C GLY A 219 19.32 17.09 -4.07
N PRO A 220 19.23 18.26 -4.73
CA PRO A 220 18.46 19.41 -4.21
C PRO A 220 16.99 19.08 -3.91
N GLN A 221 16.31 18.36 -4.82
CA GLN A 221 14.95 17.89 -4.57
C GLN A 221 14.89 16.95 -3.36
N GLY A 222 15.89 16.08 -3.20
CA GLY A 222 15.97 15.21 -2.04
C GLY A 222 16.08 15.96 -0.72
N ASP A 223 16.97 16.96 -0.66
CA ASP A 223 17.15 17.78 0.53
C ASP A 223 15.89 18.60 0.86
N ALA A 224 15.16 19.06 -0.15
CA ALA A 224 13.95 19.87 0.02
C ALA A 224 12.67 19.04 0.27
N SER A 225 12.61 17.77 -0.17
CA SER A 225 11.35 17.02 -0.26
C SER A 225 11.38 15.68 0.48
N TRP A 226 11.97 14.63 -0.10
CA TRP A 226 11.81 13.28 0.44
C TRP A 226 12.71 12.96 1.64
N LYS A 227 13.90 13.55 1.77
CA LYS A 227 14.74 13.37 2.98
C LYS A 227 14.07 13.90 4.26
N PRO A 228 13.56 15.14 4.31
CA PRO A 228 12.89 15.63 5.51
C PRO A 228 11.61 14.86 5.81
N TYR A 229 10.84 14.47 4.78
CA TYR A 229 9.66 13.64 4.97
C TYR A 229 10.00 12.27 5.56
N TYR A 230 11.00 11.57 5.00
CA TYR A 230 11.46 10.27 5.49
C TYR A 230 11.85 10.32 6.98
N LYS A 231 12.65 11.32 7.38
CA LYS A 231 13.03 11.53 8.78
C LYS A 231 11.83 11.81 9.68
N SER A 232 10.86 12.60 9.20
CA SER A 232 9.64 12.89 9.95
C SER A 232 8.73 11.67 10.07
N LEU A 233 8.64 10.83 9.04
CA LEU A 233 7.88 9.59 9.08
C LEU A 233 8.46 8.64 10.12
N VAL A 234 9.78 8.40 10.09
CA VAL A 234 10.45 7.49 11.05
C VAL A 234 10.14 7.93 12.49
N ARG A 235 10.30 9.22 12.81
CA ARG A 235 9.93 9.77 14.12
C ARG A 235 8.45 9.59 14.46
N SER A 236 7.56 9.82 13.50
CA SER A 236 6.11 9.63 13.68
C SER A 236 5.77 8.17 14.03
N LEU A 237 6.47 7.20 13.45
CA LEU A 237 6.30 5.78 13.78
C LEU A 237 6.86 5.45 15.17
N GLU A 238 8.06 5.95 15.48
CA GLU A 238 8.68 5.78 16.81
C GLU A 238 7.82 6.35 17.93
N ASP A 239 7.24 7.55 17.75
CA ASP A 239 6.30 8.18 18.69
C ASP A 239 5.03 7.33 18.92
N GLN A 240 4.65 6.52 17.92
CA GLN A 240 3.55 5.57 18.01
C GLN A 240 3.97 4.19 18.52
N GLY A 241 5.24 4.00 18.91
CA GLY A 241 5.77 2.70 19.32
C GLY A 241 5.85 1.68 18.19
N VAL A 242 6.00 2.14 16.95
CA VAL A 242 6.17 1.31 15.75
C VAL A 242 7.60 1.45 15.27
N GLU A 243 8.33 0.34 15.16
CA GLU A 243 9.67 0.33 14.60
C GLU A 243 9.61 0.49 13.07
N PHE A 244 10.41 1.41 12.52
CA PHE A 244 10.51 1.55 11.08
C PHE A 244 11.19 0.31 10.46
N GLU A 245 10.45 -0.37 9.59
CA GLU A 245 10.92 -1.48 8.77
C GLU A 245 10.88 -1.11 7.28
N ALA A 246 12.05 -1.07 6.64
CA ALA A 246 12.16 -0.84 5.18
C ALA A 246 11.59 -2.05 4.42
N GLY A 247 10.84 -1.78 3.34
CA GLY A 247 10.13 -2.83 2.58
C GLY A 247 8.73 -3.14 3.14
N THR A 248 8.41 -2.63 4.33
CA THR A 248 7.06 -2.64 4.91
C THR A 248 6.47 -1.23 4.92
N HIS A 249 7.24 -0.24 5.39
CA HIS A 249 6.85 1.18 5.38
C HIS A 249 7.31 1.93 4.12
N THR A 250 8.04 1.23 3.26
CA THR A 250 8.50 1.72 1.96
C THR A 250 8.29 0.64 0.92
N CYS A 251 7.96 1.00 -0.31
CA CYS A 251 7.78 0.03 -1.39
C CYS A 251 8.11 0.62 -2.77
N TRP A 252 8.39 -0.23 -3.74
CA TRP A 252 8.61 0.17 -5.11
C TRP A 252 7.30 0.18 -5.90
N ALA A 253 7.05 1.26 -6.63
CA ALA A 253 5.84 1.42 -7.43
C ALA A 253 6.10 2.20 -8.72
N PHE A 254 5.17 2.14 -9.65
CA PHE A 254 5.23 2.82 -10.94
C PHE A 254 4.25 3.97 -11.04
N HIS A 255 4.62 5.00 -11.78
CA HIS A 255 3.77 6.14 -12.08
C HIS A 255 3.87 6.54 -13.55
N GLY A 256 2.72 6.62 -14.20
CA GLY A 256 2.59 7.12 -15.57
C GLY A 256 2.07 8.55 -15.56
N CYS A 257 2.72 9.41 -16.32
CA CYS A 257 2.29 10.77 -16.58
C CYS A 257 2.68 11.18 -18.00
N ASN A 258 2.22 12.34 -18.48
CA ASN A 258 2.68 12.87 -19.75
C ASN A 258 4.13 13.40 -19.64
N ASN A 259 4.75 13.63 -20.78
CA ASN A 259 6.14 14.06 -20.87
C ASN A 259 6.39 15.37 -20.10
N GLU A 260 5.48 16.34 -20.16
CA GLU A 260 5.63 17.61 -19.45
C GLU A 260 5.62 17.44 -17.92
N ALA A 261 4.69 16.64 -17.40
CA ALA A 261 4.63 16.36 -15.96
C ALA A 261 5.84 15.54 -15.49
N LEU A 262 6.30 14.59 -16.30
CA LEU A 262 7.50 13.79 -16.01
C LEU A 262 8.73 14.69 -15.86
N GLU A 263 8.96 15.60 -16.81
CA GLU A 263 10.07 16.56 -16.74
C GLU A 263 9.94 17.50 -15.53
N SER A 264 8.72 17.92 -15.20
CA SER A 264 8.46 18.74 -14.01
C SER A 264 8.81 17.99 -12.72
N ILE A 265 8.37 16.73 -12.58
CA ILE A 265 8.65 15.89 -11.41
C ILE A 265 10.16 15.68 -11.23
N ILE A 266 10.90 15.46 -12.32
CA ILE A 266 12.34 15.16 -12.26
C ILE A 266 13.17 16.41 -11.99
N ASN A 267 12.85 17.52 -12.65
CA ASN A 267 13.74 18.69 -12.67
C ASN A 267 13.39 19.75 -11.64
N ASN A 268 12.23 19.68 -11.00
CA ASN A 268 11.86 20.65 -9.98
C ASN A 268 12.72 20.46 -8.71
N PRO A 269 13.47 21.49 -8.28
CA PRO A 269 14.41 21.39 -7.16
C PRO A 269 13.74 21.48 -5.78
N LEU A 270 12.47 21.89 -5.70
CA LEU A 270 11.75 22.12 -4.43
C LEU A 270 10.69 21.06 -4.16
N SER A 271 10.05 20.54 -5.21
CA SER A 271 8.98 19.55 -5.10
C SER A 271 9.05 18.57 -6.25
N GLY A 272 9.01 17.27 -5.98
CA GLY A 272 8.79 16.28 -7.03
C GLY A 272 7.31 16.19 -7.37
N PHE A 273 6.65 15.16 -6.86
CA PHE A 273 5.21 15.00 -7.02
C PHE A 273 4.43 16.11 -6.33
N GLN A 274 3.29 16.49 -6.93
CA GLN A 274 2.35 17.46 -6.36
C GLN A 274 0.96 16.81 -6.19
N PRO A 275 0.75 16.02 -5.13
CA PRO A 275 -0.44 15.18 -4.96
C PRO A 275 -1.80 15.88 -5.03
N LEU A 276 -1.85 17.16 -4.64
CA LEU A 276 -3.09 17.93 -4.63
C LEU A 276 -3.28 18.78 -5.89
N ALA A 277 -2.26 18.86 -6.76
CA ALA A 277 -2.35 19.51 -8.07
C ALA A 277 -2.80 18.53 -9.17
N SER A 278 -2.66 17.22 -8.95
CA SER A 278 -3.10 16.17 -9.87
C SER A 278 -4.63 15.97 -9.82
N GLY A 279 -5.38 17.00 -10.24
CA GLY A 279 -6.84 16.99 -10.35
C GLY A 279 -7.39 16.74 -11.76
N SER A 280 -6.55 16.33 -12.72
CA SER A 280 -6.90 16.39 -14.15
C SER A 280 -7.44 15.09 -14.77
N ARG A 281 -7.53 13.98 -14.03
CA ARG A 281 -8.13 12.73 -14.52
C ARG A 281 -9.25 12.25 -13.57
N SER A 282 -10.37 11.90 -14.17
CA SER A 282 -11.66 11.48 -13.59
C SER A 282 -11.59 10.68 -12.27
N THR A 283 -12.51 10.99 -11.34
CA THR A 283 -12.90 10.21 -10.14
C THR A 283 -11.74 9.65 -9.31
N THR A 284 -11.42 10.32 -8.20
CA THR A 284 -10.48 9.83 -7.18
C THR A 284 -11.14 8.74 -6.32
N LEU A 285 -11.21 7.50 -6.83
CA LEU A 285 -11.89 6.37 -6.17
C LEU A 285 -11.31 6.08 -4.77
N TRP A 286 -10.01 6.28 -4.59
CA TRP A 286 -9.31 5.97 -3.34
C TRP A 286 -8.84 7.21 -2.59
N GLY A 287 -9.41 8.37 -2.93
CA GLY A 287 -9.07 9.65 -2.34
C GLY A 287 -8.13 10.51 -3.18
N SER A 288 -8.03 11.79 -2.82
CA SER A 288 -7.17 12.76 -3.49
C SER A 288 -5.69 12.52 -3.14
N GLY A 289 -4.85 12.44 -4.16
CA GLY A 289 -3.41 12.26 -4.05
C GLY A 289 -2.78 11.88 -5.38
N THR A 290 -1.48 11.57 -5.37
CA THR A 290 -0.79 10.96 -6.51
C THR A 290 -0.94 9.45 -6.46
N TYR A 291 -1.40 8.85 -7.57
CA TYR A 291 -1.63 7.42 -7.70
C TYR A 291 -0.39 6.74 -8.26
N PHE A 292 -0.04 5.62 -7.66
CA PHE A 292 1.04 4.73 -8.06
C PHE A 292 0.49 3.31 -8.19
N ALA A 293 1.02 2.55 -9.13
CA ALA A 293 0.65 1.16 -9.33
C ALA A 293 1.78 0.24 -8.90
N ARG A 294 1.43 -0.90 -8.31
CA ARG A 294 2.40 -1.97 -8.01
C ARG A 294 3.11 -2.46 -9.27
N ASP A 295 2.34 -2.67 -10.34
CA ASP A 295 2.79 -3.32 -11.58
C ASP A 295 2.86 -2.32 -12.75
N ALA A 296 3.96 -2.32 -13.51
CA ALA A 296 4.17 -1.41 -14.63
C ALA A 296 3.12 -1.61 -15.75
N LYS A 297 2.65 -2.85 -15.94
CA LYS A 297 1.61 -3.18 -16.90
C LYS A 297 0.32 -2.41 -16.66
N TYR A 298 -0.08 -2.21 -15.41
CA TYR A 298 -1.25 -1.40 -15.05
C TYR A 298 -1.11 0.03 -15.57
N VAL A 299 0.08 0.61 -15.40
CA VAL A 299 0.41 1.97 -15.86
C VAL A 299 0.33 2.06 -17.39
N ALA A 300 0.86 1.06 -18.09
CA ALA A 300 0.89 1.03 -19.55
C ALA A 300 -0.49 0.80 -20.17
N ASP A 301 -1.28 -0.13 -19.64
CA ASP A 301 -2.60 -0.48 -20.16
C ASP A 301 -3.67 0.56 -19.83
N GLY A 302 -3.59 1.19 -18.67
CA GLY A 302 -4.52 2.24 -18.27
C GLY A 302 -4.30 3.58 -18.99
N GLY A 303 -3.38 3.64 -19.97
CA GLY A 303 -3.11 4.86 -20.74
C GLY A 303 -2.49 5.99 -19.92
N PHE A 304 -1.90 5.68 -18.76
CA PHE A 304 -1.46 6.70 -17.82
C PHE A 304 -0.21 7.45 -18.29
N CYS A 305 0.61 6.84 -19.15
CA CYS A 305 1.84 7.39 -19.73
C CYS A 305 1.61 8.55 -20.73
N GLY A 306 0.35 8.91 -21.02
CA GLY A 306 0.03 9.92 -22.03
C GLY A 306 0.28 9.44 -23.46
N THR A 307 0.44 10.40 -24.38
CA THR A 307 0.66 10.11 -25.80
C THR A 307 2.08 9.53 -26.01
N PRO A 308 2.23 8.42 -26.76
CA PRO A 308 3.54 7.91 -27.13
C PRO A 308 4.37 8.93 -27.92
N ASP A 309 5.70 8.80 -27.84
CA ASP A 309 6.63 9.57 -28.66
C ASP A 309 6.51 9.16 -30.15
N MET A 310 7.13 9.93 -31.05
CA MET A 310 7.07 9.68 -32.51
C MET A 310 7.54 8.28 -32.92
N ASN A 311 8.43 7.67 -32.15
CA ASN A 311 8.93 6.31 -32.37
C ASN A 311 8.05 5.22 -31.73
N GLY A 312 6.90 5.58 -31.16
CA GLY A 312 5.97 4.69 -30.47
C GLY A 312 6.35 4.37 -29.02
N SER A 313 7.48 4.86 -28.51
CA SER A 313 7.90 4.61 -27.13
C SER A 313 7.11 5.45 -26.13
N ARG A 314 7.03 4.96 -24.90
CA ARG A 314 6.37 5.62 -23.77
C ARG A 314 7.33 5.70 -22.59
N ARG A 315 7.07 6.61 -21.67
CA ARG A 315 7.87 6.80 -20.46
C ARG A 315 7.01 6.61 -19.21
N MET A 316 7.59 6.00 -18.19
CA MET A 316 7.03 5.94 -16.84
C MET A 316 8.12 6.07 -15.78
N LEU A 317 7.72 6.45 -14.58
CA LEU A 317 8.60 6.51 -13.43
C LEU A 317 8.50 5.20 -12.63
N MET A 318 9.63 4.75 -12.10
CA MET A 318 9.69 3.80 -10.99
C MET A 318 10.20 4.54 -9.76
N CYS A 319 9.43 4.49 -8.68
CA CYS A 319 9.60 5.32 -7.49
C CYS A 319 9.71 4.46 -6.24
N LEU A 320 10.54 4.90 -5.28
CA LEU A 320 10.45 4.41 -3.92
C LEU A 320 9.39 5.26 -3.19
N LEU A 321 8.30 4.63 -2.79
CA LEU A 321 7.27 5.23 -1.96
C LEU A 321 7.65 5.12 -0.50
N ILE A 322 7.47 6.21 0.24
CA ILE A 322 7.68 6.30 1.69
C ILE A 322 6.28 6.26 2.32
N MET A 323 5.69 5.07 2.31
CA MET A 323 4.28 4.82 2.59
C MET A 323 3.89 4.96 4.05
N GLY A 324 4.82 4.68 4.99
CA GLY A 324 4.49 4.61 6.41
C GLY A 324 3.43 3.54 6.70
N MET A 325 2.50 3.86 7.61
CA MET A 325 1.28 3.08 7.85
C MET A 325 0.16 3.49 6.88
N PRO A 326 -0.26 2.62 5.95
CA PRO A 326 -1.37 2.86 5.04
C PRO A 326 -2.74 2.56 5.68
N CYS A 327 -3.79 3.21 5.19
CA CYS A 327 -5.18 2.77 5.40
C CYS A 327 -5.85 2.38 4.08
N LEU A 328 -7.02 1.76 4.14
CA LEU A 328 -7.87 1.61 2.96
C LEU A 328 -8.30 3.00 2.45
N GLY A 329 -8.19 3.23 1.14
CA GLY A 329 -8.61 4.46 0.48
C GLY A 329 -10.11 4.71 0.60
N ASP A 330 -10.51 5.96 0.44
CA ASP A 330 -11.91 6.38 0.45
C ASP A 330 -12.06 7.64 -0.42
N PRO A 331 -13.10 7.76 -1.27
CA PRO A 331 -13.33 8.95 -2.08
C PRO A 331 -13.42 10.27 -1.28
N SER A 332 -13.79 10.19 0.01
CA SER A 332 -13.87 11.32 0.93
C SER A 332 -12.50 11.80 1.44
N HIS A 333 -11.42 11.02 1.28
CA HIS A 333 -10.08 11.48 1.65
C HIS A 333 -9.64 12.64 0.74
N LYS A 334 -9.56 13.86 1.30
CA LYS A 334 -9.17 15.08 0.58
C LYS A 334 -7.77 15.56 0.98
N GLY A 335 -6.76 14.72 0.74
CA GLY A 335 -5.35 15.03 1.04
C GLY A 335 -4.95 14.88 2.52
N VAL A 336 -5.91 14.74 3.43
CA VAL A 336 -5.68 14.41 4.85
C VAL A 336 -6.35 13.08 5.14
N LEU A 337 -5.58 12.14 5.68
CA LEU A 337 -6.03 10.79 6.04
C LEU A 337 -6.57 10.72 7.47
N PRO A 338 -7.40 9.71 7.81
CA PRO A 338 -7.93 9.55 9.16
C PRO A 338 -6.83 9.33 10.20
N PHE A 339 -7.18 9.55 11.47
CA PHE A 339 -6.31 9.15 12.58
C PHE A 339 -6.17 7.63 12.60
N ARG A 340 -4.94 7.14 12.83
CA ARG A 340 -4.68 5.70 12.90
C ARG A 340 -5.25 5.09 14.18
N HIS A 341 -5.10 5.82 15.28
CA HIS A 341 -5.76 5.55 16.54
C HIS A 341 -6.38 6.85 17.09
N LYS A 342 -5.95 7.27 18.28
CA LYS A 342 -6.28 8.58 18.84
C LYS A 342 -5.33 9.64 18.26
N PRO A 343 -5.76 10.92 18.17
CA PRO A 343 -4.90 12.02 17.74
C PRO A 343 -3.59 12.07 18.55
N PRO A 344 -2.48 12.57 17.97
CA PRO A 344 -2.43 13.37 16.74
C PRO A 344 -2.05 12.59 15.46
N HIS A 345 -1.69 11.30 15.55
CA HIS A 345 -1.08 10.58 14.42
C HIS A 345 -2.12 10.04 13.43
N ARG A 346 -1.90 10.35 12.15
CA ARG A 346 -2.72 9.92 11.01
C ARG A 346 -2.03 8.79 10.26
N TYR A 347 -2.80 8.07 9.44
CA TYR A 347 -2.21 7.25 8.40
C TYR A 347 -1.41 8.13 7.43
N HIS A 348 -0.40 7.53 6.81
CA HIS A 348 0.60 8.24 6.03
C HIS A 348 0.35 8.12 4.52
N SER A 349 -0.38 7.08 4.12
CA SER A 349 -0.76 6.77 2.74
C SER A 349 -2.08 5.98 2.71
N SER A 350 -2.63 5.75 1.51
CA SER A 350 -3.78 4.86 1.36
C SER A 350 -3.64 3.90 0.19
N VAL A 351 -4.38 2.79 0.23
CA VAL A 351 -4.34 1.72 -0.78
C VAL A 351 -5.74 1.33 -1.25
N ASP A 352 -5.84 0.69 -2.41
CA ASP A 352 -7.12 0.18 -2.94
C ASP A 352 -7.63 -1.09 -2.23
N CYS A 353 -6.72 -1.87 -1.64
CA CYS A 353 -7.02 -3.12 -0.97
C CYS A 353 -6.01 -3.40 0.13
N LEU A 354 -6.46 -3.86 1.30
CA LEU A 354 -5.57 -4.22 2.40
C LEU A 354 -4.96 -5.62 2.24
N ALA A 355 -5.54 -6.52 1.43
CA ALA A 355 -5.04 -7.89 1.26
C ALA A 355 -3.81 -7.95 0.34
N SER A 356 -3.93 -7.34 -0.83
CA SER A 356 -2.92 -7.32 -1.90
C SER A 356 -3.11 -6.01 -2.69
N PRO A 357 -2.49 -4.90 -2.23
CA PRO A 357 -2.61 -3.60 -2.91
C PRO A 357 -2.13 -3.68 -4.36
N GLU A 358 -2.90 -3.10 -5.27
CA GLU A 358 -2.49 -2.88 -6.67
C GLU A 358 -2.25 -1.39 -6.95
N VAL A 359 -2.91 -0.52 -6.18
CA VAL A 359 -2.82 0.93 -6.29
C VAL A 359 -2.52 1.55 -4.91
N MET A 360 -1.50 2.40 -4.88
CA MET A 360 -1.10 3.19 -3.72
C MET A 360 -1.38 4.67 -4.01
N VAL A 361 -1.94 5.39 -3.05
CA VAL A 361 -2.23 6.82 -3.14
C VAL A 361 -1.42 7.56 -2.09
N ILE A 362 -0.60 8.49 -2.56
CA ILE A 362 0.28 9.33 -1.76
C ILE A 362 -0.30 10.73 -1.67
N GLN A 363 -0.45 11.25 -0.46
CA GLN A 363 -1.03 12.57 -0.20
C GLN A 363 0.04 13.66 0.01
N GLN A 364 1.28 13.28 0.34
CA GLN A 364 2.38 14.19 0.65
C GLN A 364 3.46 14.13 -0.43
N SER A 365 3.94 15.29 -0.89
CA SER A 365 4.90 15.37 -2.00
C SER A 365 6.21 14.62 -1.73
N GLY A 366 6.76 14.75 -0.51
CA GLY A 366 7.99 14.08 -0.08
C GLY A 366 7.85 12.58 0.17
N ALA A 367 6.64 12.01 0.06
CA ALA A 367 6.41 10.59 0.31
C ALA A 367 6.66 9.71 -0.93
N ALA A 368 7.19 10.27 -2.01
CA ALA A 368 7.58 9.52 -3.20
C ALA A 368 8.90 10.07 -3.76
N MET A 369 9.89 9.19 -3.87
CA MET A 369 11.18 9.48 -4.48
C MET A 369 11.19 8.92 -5.92
N PRO A 370 11.24 9.76 -6.97
CA PRO A 370 11.47 9.28 -8.31
C PRO A 370 12.90 8.74 -8.40
N ALA A 371 13.06 7.46 -8.72
CA ALA A 371 14.38 6.83 -8.76
C ALA A 371 14.81 6.47 -10.19
N TYR A 372 13.85 6.11 -11.06
CA TYR A 372 14.13 5.78 -12.45
C TYR A 372 13.07 6.31 -13.40
N VAL A 373 13.51 6.69 -14.60
CA VAL A 373 12.68 6.85 -15.80
C VAL A 373 12.91 5.62 -16.68
N ILE A 374 11.82 4.96 -17.06
CA ILE A 374 11.86 3.81 -17.96
C ILE A 374 11.18 4.21 -19.26
N THR A 375 11.95 4.24 -20.35
CA THR A 375 11.41 4.33 -21.72
C THR A 375 11.20 2.93 -22.25
N PHE A 376 10.01 2.63 -22.74
CA PHE A 376 9.61 1.28 -23.17
C PHE A 376 8.73 1.33 -24.42
N ALA A 377 8.65 0.21 -25.13
CA ALA A 377 7.73 -0.01 -26.25
C ALA A 377 7.22 -1.44 -26.27
#